data_AF-A7S8L2-F1
#
_entry.id   AF-A7S8L2-F1
#
_cell.length_a   1.000
_cell.length_b   1.000
_cell.length_c   1.000
_cell.angle_alpha   90.00
_cell.angle_beta   90.00
_cell.angle_gamma   90.00
#
_symmetry.space_group_name_H-M   'P 1'
#
loop_
_entity.id
_entity.type
_entity.pdbx_description
1 polymer ?
#
loop_
_entity_poly.entity_id
_entity_poly.type
_entity_poly.pdbx_seq_one_letter_code
_entity_poly.pdbx_strand_id
1 'polypeptide(L)'
;MLRAPFRVLGVSHCKESLEITWQDGAVSQFPSAWLRNSVRDDIIFDTQTFIYNQRSFADFSAKESPIISASYKQESDDVSVEWPDHSTVFNASWLRARDSTNANHLTNGKDLELWDASNKLDITYDFAERKGKLSSWMNDLRKYGIAFFKDVPANDTGLRDLLESIGQVMQRTHPTNHLTISVDPQKIAESDLHIYSPDKHPVHMDTSYYSAPARLTGLLATEYNAPVEDTVNYYVDSLKEVCM
;
A
#
# COMPACT_ATOMS: atom_id res chain seq x y z
N MET A 1 -19.00 -15.29 -9.53
CA MET A 1 -20.37 -14.80 -9.25
C MET A 1 -20.24 -13.64 -8.27
N LEU A 2 -20.73 -12.44 -8.61
CA LEU A 2 -20.63 -11.29 -7.72
C LEU A 2 -21.38 -11.50 -6.41
N ARG A 3 -20.82 -10.98 -5.32
CA ARG A 3 -21.50 -10.90 -4.02
C ARG A 3 -22.74 -10.01 -4.19
N ALA A 4 -23.84 -10.35 -3.51
CA ALA A 4 -25.10 -9.59 -3.60
C ALA A 4 -24.92 -8.05 -3.45
N PRO A 5 -24.06 -7.54 -2.54
CA PRO A 5 -23.80 -6.09 -2.40
C PRO A 5 -23.21 -5.38 -3.64
N PHE A 6 -22.73 -6.14 -4.63
CA PHE A 6 -22.09 -5.62 -5.85
C PHE A 6 -22.98 -5.80 -7.09
N ARG A 7 -24.19 -6.34 -6.91
CA ARG A 7 -25.15 -6.54 -8.00
C ARG A 7 -26.06 -5.33 -8.12
N VAL A 8 -26.35 -4.95 -9.36
CA VAL A 8 -27.24 -3.84 -9.69
C VAL A 8 -28.71 -4.27 -9.52
N LEU A 9 -29.49 -3.42 -8.86
CA LEU A 9 -30.95 -3.51 -8.74
C LEU A 9 -31.65 -2.53 -9.69
N GLY A 10 -31.01 -1.39 -9.96
CA GLY A 10 -31.56 -0.37 -10.85
C GLY A 10 -30.50 0.65 -11.26
N VAL A 11 -30.70 1.27 -12.42
CA VAL A 11 -29.92 2.43 -12.87
C VAL A 11 -30.88 3.54 -13.26
N SER A 12 -30.52 4.77 -12.93
CA SER A 12 -31.19 5.98 -13.38
C SER A 12 -30.12 7.02 -13.73
N HIS A 13 -30.46 8.03 -14.52
CA HIS A 13 -29.49 9.08 -14.86
C HIS A 13 -30.16 10.43 -15.05
N CYS A 14 -29.38 11.49 -14.84
CA CYS A 14 -29.62 12.80 -15.43
C CYS A 14 -28.51 13.11 -16.45
N LYS A 15 -28.41 14.35 -16.91
CA LYS A 15 -27.35 14.75 -17.85
C LYS A 15 -25.96 14.68 -17.20
N GLU A 16 -25.88 14.99 -15.92
CA GLU A 16 -24.63 15.21 -15.18
C GLU A 16 -24.21 14.01 -14.32
N SER A 17 -25.08 13.03 -14.08
CA SER A 17 -24.76 11.90 -13.19
C SER A 17 -25.53 10.63 -13.52
N LEU A 18 -24.88 9.51 -13.22
CA LEU A 18 -25.47 8.17 -13.17
C LEU A 18 -25.75 7.83 -11.71
N GLU A 19 -26.93 7.29 -11.44
CA GLU A 19 -27.28 6.72 -10.15
C GLU A 19 -27.49 5.21 -10.30
N ILE A 20 -26.93 4.44 -9.35
CA ILE A 20 -27.04 2.99 -9.31
C ILE A 20 -27.62 2.60 -7.96
N THR A 21 -28.74 1.90 -7.97
CA THR A 21 -29.28 1.20 -6.80
C THR A 21 -28.75 -0.23 -6.78
N TRP A 22 -28.18 -0.67 -5.67
CA TRP A 22 -27.61 -2.00 -5.49
C TRP A 22 -28.60 -2.95 -4.81
N GLN A 23 -28.36 -4.26 -4.92
CA GLN A 23 -29.24 -5.27 -4.29
C GLN A 23 -29.21 -5.25 -2.76
N ASP A 24 -28.21 -4.63 -2.13
CA ASP A 24 -28.18 -4.41 -0.68
C ASP A 24 -28.93 -3.14 -0.25
N GLY A 25 -29.57 -2.45 -1.20
CA GLY A 25 -30.35 -1.23 -0.97
C GLY A 25 -29.52 0.05 -0.94
N ALA A 26 -28.19 -0.02 -1.06
CA ALA A 26 -27.38 1.18 -1.17
C ALA A 26 -27.60 1.88 -2.52
N VAL A 27 -27.28 3.17 -2.56
CA VAL A 27 -27.34 3.99 -3.77
C VAL A 27 -26.00 4.69 -3.97
N SER A 28 -25.42 4.55 -5.16
CA SER A 28 -24.20 5.27 -5.55
C SER A 28 -24.52 6.28 -6.64
N GLN A 29 -23.89 7.45 -6.57
CA GLN A 29 -23.95 8.46 -7.61
C GLN A 29 -22.56 8.68 -8.21
N PHE A 30 -22.48 8.63 -9.54
CA PHE A 30 -21.26 8.83 -10.31
C PHE A 30 -21.42 10.03 -11.25
N PRO A 31 -20.64 11.11 -11.08
CA PRO A 31 -20.66 12.23 -12.03
C PRO A 31 -20.28 11.78 -13.44
N SER A 32 -20.95 12.33 -14.46
CA SER A 32 -20.68 12.05 -15.89
C SER A 32 -19.21 12.29 -16.24
N ALA A 33 -18.64 13.42 -15.78
CA ALA A 33 -17.24 13.74 -15.99
C ALA A 33 -16.28 12.71 -15.37
N TRP A 34 -16.64 12.15 -14.21
CA TRP A 34 -15.84 11.12 -13.55
C TRP A 34 -15.92 9.78 -14.29
N LEU A 35 -17.12 9.38 -14.73
CA LEU A 35 -17.31 8.18 -15.56
C LEU A 35 -16.53 8.29 -16.86
N ARG A 36 -16.58 9.45 -17.51
CA ARG A 36 -15.85 9.72 -18.75
C ARG A 36 -14.34 9.64 -18.54
N ASN A 37 -13.81 10.22 -17.46
CA ASN A 37 -12.40 10.06 -17.08
C ASN A 37 -12.00 8.62 -16.70
N SER A 38 -12.97 7.73 -16.51
CA SER A 38 -12.77 6.34 -16.11
C SER A 38 -12.92 5.34 -17.24
N VAL A 39 -13.23 5.80 -18.46
CA VAL A 39 -13.36 4.95 -19.65
C VAL A 39 -12.05 4.20 -19.90
N ARG A 40 -12.13 2.92 -20.28
CA ARG A 40 -10.98 2.05 -20.55
C ARG A 40 -11.11 1.22 -21.82
N ASP A 41 -11.74 1.78 -22.86
CA ASP A 41 -11.70 1.15 -24.17
C ASP A 41 -10.30 1.24 -24.81
N ASP A 42 -10.08 0.41 -25.83
CA ASP A 42 -8.79 0.30 -26.51
C ASP A 42 -8.40 1.55 -27.34
N ILE A 43 -9.31 2.53 -27.50
CA ILE A 43 -9.02 3.79 -28.21
C ILE A 43 -8.32 4.78 -27.28
N ILE A 44 -8.72 4.79 -26.01
CA ILE A 44 -8.31 5.80 -25.02
C ILE A 44 -7.34 5.19 -23.99
N PHE A 45 -7.39 3.88 -23.76
CA PHE A 45 -6.64 3.19 -22.73
C PHE A 45 -5.91 1.97 -23.28
N ASP A 46 -4.61 1.90 -23.03
CA ASP A 46 -3.81 0.73 -23.36
C ASP A 46 -3.93 -0.30 -22.22
N THR A 47 -4.64 -1.38 -22.49
CA THR A 47 -4.87 -2.46 -21.53
C THR A 47 -3.62 -3.29 -21.20
N GLN A 48 -2.56 -3.23 -22.01
CA GLN A 48 -1.29 -3.92 -21.74
C GLN A 48 -0.42 -3.11 -20.77
N THR A 49 -0.36 -1.79 -20.96
CA THR A 49 0.49 -0.91 -20.15
C THR A 49 -0.25 -0.25 -18.98
N PHE A 50 -1.58 -0.31 -18.96
CA PHE A 50 -2.45 0.37 -18.01
C PHE A 50 -2.30 1.90 -18.03
N ILE A 51 -2.00 2.47 -19.21
CA ILE A 51 -1.77 3.90 -19.40
C ILE A 51 -2.79 4.47 -20.40
N TYR A 52 -3.25 5.69 -20.13
CA TYR A 52 -4.07 6.44 -21.07
C TYR A 52 -3.25 6.95 -22.26
N ASN A 53 -3.81 6.84 -23.47
CA ASN A 53 -3.27 7.57 -24.61
C ASN A 53 -3.48 9.07 -24.37
N GLN A 54 -2.42 9.78 -23.98
CA GLN A 54 -2.50 11.14 -23.43
C GLN A 54 -3.24 12.12 -24.35
N ARG A 55 -3.04 12.06 -25.67
CA ARG A 55 -3.73 12.96 -26.62
C ARG A 55 -5.21 12.61 -26.73
N SER A 56 -5.53 11.34 -26.99
CA SER A 56 -6.91 10.88 -27.10
C SER A 56 -7.70 11.14 -25.80
N PHE A 57 -7.08 10.90 -24.64
CA PHE A 57 -7.70 11.11 -23.34
C PHE A 57 -7.94 12.58 -23.02
N ALA A 58 -6.97 13.47 -23.31
CA ALA A 58 -7.14 14.91 -23.06
C ALA A 58 -8.32 15.49 -23.85
N ASP A 59 -8.40 15.17 -25.15
CA ASP A 59 -9.50 15.64 -26.00
C ASP A 59 -10.85 15.03 -25.58
N PHE A 60 -10.84 13.74 -25.22
CA PHE A 60 -12.04 13.02 -24.80
C PHE A 60 -12.62 13.53 -23.47
N SER A 61 -11.74 13.76 -22.48
CA SER A 61 -12.11 14.18 -21.12
C SER A 61 -12.54 15.63 -21.02
N ALA A 62 -11.96 16.52 -21.83
CA ALA A 62 -12.28 17.94 -21.83
C ALA A 62 -13.65 18.26 -22.47
N LYS A 63 -14.18 17.34 -23.28
CA LYS A 63 -15.44 17.54 -23.99
C LYS A 63 -16.63 17.40 -23.05
N GLU A 64 -17.40 18.46 -22.90
CA GLU A 64 -18.70 18.39 -22.24
C GLU A 64 -19.61 17.42 -23.00
N SER A 65 -20.06 16.38 -22.31
CA SER A 65 -20.89 15.34 -22.89
C SER A 65 -21.85 14.84 -21.82
N PRO A 66 -23.14 15.18 -21.92
CA PRO A 66 -24.14 14.72 -20.96
C PRO A 66 -24.47 13.25 -21.20
N ILE A 67 -24.83 12.51 -20.14
CA ILE A 67 -25.33 11.15 -20.30
C ILE A 67 -26.67 11.22 -21.03
N ILE A 68 -26.80 10.48 -22.13
CA ILE A 68 -28.04 10.39 -22.91
C ILE A 68 -28.79 9.09 -22.65
N SER A 69 -28.09 8.05 -22.22
CA SER A 69 -28.68 6.76 -21.86
C SER A 69 -27.80 6.02 -20.86
N ALA A 70 -28.44 5.28 -19.96
CA ALA A 70 -27.79 4.32 -19.10
C ALA A 70 -28.68 3.09 -18.93
N SER A 71 -28.10 1.91 -18.98
CA SER A 71 -28.83 0.65 -18.84
C SER A 71 -27.99 -0.42 -18.19
N TYR A 72 -28.66 -1.45 -17.66
CA TYR A 72 -28.02 -2.65 -17.19
C TYR A 72 -28.88 -3.85 -17.59
N LYS A 73 -28.26 -5.02 -17.70
CA LYS A 73 -28.97 -6.28 -17.89
C LYS A 73 -29.04 -7.01 -16.55
N GLN A 74 -30.23 -7.47 -16.18
CA GLN A 74 -30.40 -8.25 -14.96
C GLN A 74 -29.49 -9.49 -15.01
N GLU A 75 -28.80 -9.77 -13.89
CA GLU A 75 -27.75 -10.80 -13.77
C GLU A 75 -26.44 -10.53 -14.53
N SER A 76 -26.33 -9.40 -15.24
CA SER A 76 -25.06 -8.95 -15.81
C SER A 76 -24.23 -8.23 -14.75
N ASP A 77 -22.92 -8.42 -14.84
CA ASP A 77 -21.94 -7.75 -13.97
C ASP A 77 -21.58 -6.35 -14.49
N ASP A 78 -22.40 -5.75 -15.35
CA ASP A 78 -22.05 -4.63 -16.22
C ASP A 78 -23.15 -3.56 -16.30
N VAL A 79 -22.72 -2.32 -16.46
CA VAL A 79 -23.57 -1.12 -16.63
C VAL A 79 -23.12 -0.38 -17.89
N SER A 80 -24.03 -0.25 -18.85
CA SER A 80 -23.80 0.49 -20.09
C SER A 80 -24.13 1.96 -19.90
N VAL A 81 -23.25 2.84 -20.36
CA VAL A 81 -23.42 4.29 -20.31
C VAL A 81 -23.14 4.88 -21.69
N GLU A 82 -23.99 5.82 -22.10
CA GLU A 82 -23.92 6.45 -23.41
C GLU A 82 -23.91 7.98 -23.29
N TRP A 83 -23.02 8.58 -24.08
CA TRP A 83 -22.87 10.00 -24.37
C TRP A 83 -23.09 10.23 -25.87
N PRO A 84 -23.34 11.48 -26.33
CA PRO A 84 -23.61 11.76 -27.75
C PRO A 84 -22.53 11.29 -28.73
N ASP A 85 -21.30 11.13 -28.25
CA ASP A 85 -20.14 10.80 -29.06
C ASP A 85 -19.44 9.50 -28.67
N HIS A 86 -19.94 8.81 -27.64
CA HIS A 86 -19.25 7.68 -27.06
C HIS A 86 -20.19 6.79 -26.25
N SER A 87 -19.95 5.47 -26.28
CA SER A 87 -20.65 4.53 -25.42
C SER A 87 -19.64 3.56 -24.83
N THR A 88 -19.86 3.17 -23.58
CA THR A 88 -18.95 2.26 -22.88
C THR A 88 -19.71 1.37 -21.91
N VAL A 89 -19.03 0.34 -21.43
CA VAL A 89 -19.56 -0.59 -20.43
C VAL A 89 -18.62 -0.58 -19.24
N PHE A 90 -19.16 -0.31 -18.06
CA PHE A 90 -18.45 -0.39 -16.80
C PHE A 90 -18.80 -1.68 -16.07
N ASN A 91 -17.80 -2.37 -15.54
CA ASN A 91 -18.05 -3.45 -14.62
C ASN A 91 -18.69 -2.90 -13.32
N ALA A 92 -19.83 -3.46 -12.94
CA ALA A 92 -20.61 -3.09 -11.77
C ALA A 92 -19.79 -3.21 -10.47
N SER A 93 -18.94 -4.24 -10.36
CA SER A 93 -18.08 -4.37 -9.17
C SER A 93 -17.01 -3.31 -9.10
N TRP A 94 -16.47 -2.91 -10.25
CA TRP A 94 -15.50 -1.82 -10.32
C TRP A 94 -16.13 -0.49 -9.90
N LEU A 95 -17.37 -0.22 -10.32
CA LEU A 95 -18.16 0.94 -9.89
C LEU A 95 -18.45 0.90 -8.40
N ARG A 96 -18.95 -0.23 -7.87
CA ARG A 96 -19.24 -0.39 -6.44
C ARG A 96 -18.00 -0.20 -5.57
N ALA A 97 -16.83 -0.63 -6.03
CA ALA A 97 -15.58 -0.42 -5.32
C ALA A 97 -15.12 1.05 -5.26
N ARG A 98 -15.69 1.92 -6.11
CA ARG A 98 -15.37 3.36 -6.23
C ARG A 98 -16.50 4.29 -5.80
N ASP A 99 -17.63 3.73 -5.41
CA ASP A 99 -18.66 4.44 -4.67
C ASP A 99 -18.01 5.13 -3.47
N SER A 100 -18.18 6.44 -3.32
CA SER A 100 -17.60 7.23 -2.24
C SER A 100 -17.99 6.72 -0.85
N THR A 101 -19.16 6.10 -0.72
CA THR A 101 -19.62 5.51 0.54
C THR A 101 -18.95 4.17 0.85
N ASN A 102 -18.64 3.38 -0.18
CA ASN A 102 -18.02 2.05 -0.04
C ASN A 102 -16.49 2.08 -0.12
N ALA A 103 -15.92 3.05 -0.84
CA ALA A 103 -14.48 3.22 -1.01
C ALA A 103 -13.80 3.36 0.35
N ASN A 104 -14.40 4.12 1.28
CA ASN A 104 -13.90 4.24 2.64
C ASN A 104 -13.87 2.88 3.37
N HIS A 105 -14.82 1.98 3.13
CA HIS A 105 -14.79 0.64 3.74
C HIS A 105 -13.73 -0.28 3.12
N LEU A 106 -13.42 -0.10 1.83
CA LEU A 106 -12.41 -0.89 1.12
C LEU A 106 -10.97 -0.37 1.34
N THR A 107 -10.80 0.92 1.59
CA THR A 107 -9.49 1.58 1.78
C THR A 107 -9.16 1.88 3.23
N ASN A 108 -10.09 1.72 4.17
CA ASN A 108 -9.81 1.86 5.59
C ASN A 108 -8.90 0.73 6.06
N GLY A 109 -7.59 0.99 5.97
CA GLY A 109 -6.51 0.31 6.65
C GLY A 109 -6.61 0.47 8.17
N LYS A 110 -7.60 -0.21 8.76
CA LYS A 110 -7.81 -0.26 10.21
C LYS A 110 -7.39 -1.59 10.84
N ASP A 111 -6.76 -2.48 10.10
CA ASP A 111 -6.14 -3.66 10.70
C ASP A 111 -4.83 -3.29 11.41
N LEU A 112 -4.71 -2.08 11.99
CA LEU A 112 -3.63 -1.75 12.91
C LEU A 112 -4.00 -2.31 14.28
N GLU A 113 -3.11 -3.11 14.86
CA GLU A 113 -3.26 -3.62 16.21
C GLU A 113 -2.15 -3.04 17.08
N LEU A 114 -2.55 -2.13 17.97
CA LEU A 114 -1.62 -1.46 18.87
C LEU A 114 -1.09 -2.44 19.92
N TRP A 115 0.23 -2.44 20.14
CA TRP A 115 0.88 -3.41 21.02
C TRP A 115 1.82 -2.77 22.04
N ASP A 116 1.99 -3.41 23.19
CA ASP A 116 2.99 -3.10 24.21
C ASP A 116 3.68 -4.40 24.70
N ALA A 117 4.46 -4.30 25.76
CA ALA A 117 5.18 -5.43 26.36
C ALA A 117 4.27 -6.57 26.89
N SER A 118 2.96 -6.35 27.05
CA SER A 118 2.00 -7.39 27.43
C SER A 118 1.52 -8.25 26.26
N ASN A 119 1.75 -7.81 25.02
CA ASN A 119 1.35 -8.54 23.82
C ASN A 119 2.40 -9.60 23.44
N LYS A 120 1.94 -10.83 23.18
CA LYS A 120 2.75 -11.85 22.50
C LYS A 120 2.47 -11.79 21.00
N LEU A 121 3.38 -11.20 20.23
CA LEU A 121 3.27 -11.11 18.77
C LEU A 121 3.89 -12.36 18.11
N ASP A 122 3.09 -13.13 17.38
CA ASP A 122 3.57 -14.27 16.59
C ASP A 122 3.88 -13.82 15.15
N ILE A 123 4.95 -13.04 15.02
CA ILE A 123 5.33 -12.33 13.78
C ILE A 123 6.76 -12.71 13.34
N THR A 124 7.21 -13.91 13.72
CA THR A 124 8.53 -14.44 13.36
C THR A 124 8.42 -15.44 12.20
N TYR A 125 9.24 -15.25 11.18
CA TYR A 125 9.20 -16.00 9.93
C TYR A 125 10.55 -16.66 9.61
N ASP A 126 10.54 -17.79 8.92
CA ASP A 126 11.73 -18.42 8.35
C ASP A 126 12.20 -17.66 7.10
N PHE A 127 13.49 -17.28 7.02
CA PHE A 127 14.04 -16.60 5.84
C PHE A 127 13.85 -17.38 4.53
N ALA A 128 13.89 -18.71 4.60
CA ALA A 128 13.65 -19.59 3.46
C ALA A 128 12.24 -19.40 2.86
N GLU A 129 11.26 -19.02 3.67
CA GLU A 129 9.86 -18.87 3.26
C GLU A 129 9.50 -17.44 2.85
N ARG A 130 10.43 -16.48 2.92
CA ARG A 130 10.17 -15.04 2.72
C ARG A 130 9.34 -14.69 1.48
N LYS A 131 9.58 -15.38 0.35
CA LYS A 131 8.81 -15.19 -0.89
C LYS A 131 7.47 -15.92 -0.86
N GLY A 132 7.44 -17.16 -0.35
CA GLY A 132 6.23 -17.99 -0.28
C GLY A 132 5.20 -17.46 0.73
N LYS A 133 5.66 -16.80 1.79
CA LYS A 133 4.83 -16.17 2.83
C LYS A 133 4.76 -14.64 2.73
N LEU A 134 5.12 -14.06 1.58
CA LEU A 134 5.14 -12.60 1.37
C LEU A 134 3.84 -11.93 1.81
N SER A 135 2.70 -12.49 1.42
CA SER A 135 1.39 -11.92 1.82
C SER A 135 1.16 -11.98 3.33
N SER A 136 1.60 -13.03 4.02
CA SER A 136 1.35 -13.20 5.46
C SER A 136 2.16 -12.19 6.26
N TRP A 137 3.47 -12.16 6.06
CA TRP A 137 4.32 -11.28 6.86
C TRP A 137 4.17 -9.81 6.47
N MET A 138 3.79 -9.47 5.22
CA MET A 138 3.44 -8.09 4.86
C MET A 138 2.12 -7.65 5.50
N ASN A 139 1.17 -8.56 5.72
CA ASN A 139 -0.05 -8.26 6.47
C ASN A 139 0.28 -8.02 7.95
N ASP A 140 1.15 -8.83 8.55
CA ASP A 140 1.60 -8.60 9.93
C ASP A 140 2.43 -7.32 10.06
N LEU A 141 3.34 -7.04 9.12
CA LEU A 141 4.09 -5.79 9.08
C LEU A 141 3.16 -4.58 8.94
N ARG A 142 2.11 -4.67 8.12
CA ARG A 142 1.08 -3.62 8.03
C ARG A 142 0.31 -3.48 9.34
N LYS A 143 0.02 -4.60 10.01
CA LYS A 143 -0.82 -4.67 11.21
C LYS A 143 -0.12 -4.18 12.47
N TYR A 144 1.13 -4.59 12.65
CA TYR A 144 1.91 -4.34 13.85
C TYR A 144 3.05 -3.34 13.64
N GLY A 145 3.37 -2.98 12.39
CA GLY A 145 4.52 -2.12 12.07
C GLY A 145 5.88 -2.83 12.13
N ILE A 146 5.93 -4.12 12.50
CA ILE A 146 7.16 -4.90 12.65
C ILE A 146 6.94 -6.38 12.28
N ALA A 147 7.99 -7.04 11.80
CA ALA A 147 8.07 -8.49 11.58
C ALA A 147 9.51 -8.96 11.80
N PHE A 148 9.70 -10.19 12.26
CA PHE A 148 11.01 -10.78 12.52
C PHE A 148 11.31 -11.93 11.57
N PHE A 149 12.59 -12.10 11.24
CA PHE A 149 13.05 -13.24 10.45
C PHE A 149 14.17 -13.96 11.17
N LYS A 150 14.06 -15.29 11.26
CA LYS A 150 15.15 -16.17 11.72
C LYS A 150 15.85 -16.82 10.53
N ASP A 151 17.06 -17.31 10.78
CA ASP A 151 17.89 -18.01 9.80
C ASP A 151 18.20 -17.18 8.53
N VAL A 152 18.22 -15.85 8.67
CA VAL A 152 18.72 -14.94 7.63
C VAL A 152 20.24 -15.09 7.55
N PRO A 153 20.83 -15.31 6.36
CA PRO A 153 22.28 -15.33 6.21
C PRO A 153 22.90 -14.05 6.76
N ALA A 154 23.82 -14.18 7.71
CA ALA A 154 24.44 -13.09 8.45
C ALA A 154 25.46 -12.29 7.59
N ASN A 155 24.99 -11.73 6.48
CA ASN A 155 25.77 -10.94 5.54
C ASN A 155 24.85 -9.99 4.74
N ASP A 156 25.44 -9.06 4.00
CA ASP A 156 24.71 -8.05 3.22
C ASP A 156 23.73 -8.67 2.20
N THR A 157 24.07 -9.85 1.67
CA THR A 157 23.18 -10.55 0.72
C THR A 157 21.93 -11.08 1.41
N GLY A 158 22.00 -11.56 2.65
CA GLY A 158 20.83 -11.98 3.41
C GLY A 158 19.82 -10.85 3.63
N LEU A 159 20.30 -9.68 4.08
CA LEU A 159 19.43 -8.50 4.27
C LEU A 159 18.88 -7.98 2.93
N ARG A 160 19.73 -7.89 1.90
CA ARG A 160 19.30 -7.44 0.57
C ARG A 160 18.23 -8.36 -0.01
N ASP A 161 18.44 -9.67 0.02
CA ASP A 161 17.51 -10.67 -0.51
C ASP A 161 16.17 -10.69 0.24
N LEU A 162 16.15 -10.26 1.50
CA LEU A 162 14.92 -10.07 2.27
C LEU A 162 14.18 -8.81 1.79
N LEU A 163 14.85 -7.67 1.73
CA LEU A 163 14.24 -6.40 1.32
C LEU A 163 13.77 -6.44 -0.15
N GLU A 164 14.56 -7.06 -1.04
CA GLU A 164 14.23 -7.25 -2.45
C GLU A 164 13.07 -8.23 -2.69
N SER A 165 12.65 -8.98 -1.66
CA SER A 165 11.41 -9.76 -1.74
C SER A 165 10.15 -8.87 -1.70
N ILE A 166 10.27 -7.64 -1.20
CA ILE A 166 9.21 -6.61 -1.20
C ILE A 166 9.29 -5.78 -2.47
N GLY A 167 10.48 -5.26 -2.78
CA GLY A 167 10.67 -4.30 -3.86
C GLY A 167 12.07 -3.70 -3.83
N GLN A 168 12.26 -2.62 -4.59
CA GLN A 168 13.56 -1.99 -4.71
C GLN A 168 13.97 -1.30 -3.41
N VAL A 169 15.22 -1.50 -2.99
CA VAL A 169 15.80 -0.81 -1.84
C VAL A 169 15.98 0.67 -2.16
N MET A 170 15.53 1.54 -1.25
CA MET A 170 15.70 2.99 -1.37
C MET A 170 17.18 3.34 -1.45
N GLN A 171 17.57 4.05 -2.51
CA GLN A 171 18.93 4.58 -2.62
C GLN A 171 19.16 5.68 -1.57
N ARG A 172 20.32 5.65 -0.92
CA ARG A 172 20.71 6.66 0.07
C ARG A 172 21.87 7.48 -0.48
N THR A 173 22.13 8.64 0.12
CA THR A 173 23.36 9.41 -0.13
C THR A 173 24.62 8.67 0.35
N HIS A 174 24.47 7.60 1.13
CA HIS A 174 25.57 6.72 1.52
C HIS A 174 26.01 5.82 0.34
N PRO A 175 27.31 5.56 0.13
CA PRO A 175 27.82 4.85 -1.06
C PRO A 175 27.28 3.43 -1.21
N THR A 176 27.06 2.76 -0.08
CA THR A 176 26.37 1.49 0.02
C THR A 176 24.94 1.79 0.45
N ASN A 177 23.94 1.33 -0.29
CA ASN A 177 22.51 1.54 0.05
C ASN A 177 22.08 0.90 1.40
N HIS A 178 23.04 0.39 2.19
CA HIS A 178 22.93 -0.10 3.55
C HIS A 178 24.03 0.52 4.43
N LEU A 179 23.76 0.61 5.74
CA LEU A 179 24.69 1.14 6.74
C LEU A 179 25.17 -0.02 7.63
N THR A 180 26.48 -0.17 7.75
CA THR A 180 27.09 -1.13 8.70
C THR A 180 27.20 -0.47 10.07
N ILE A 181 26.50 -1.05 11.04
CA ILE A 181 26.53 -0.63 12.45
C ILE A 181 27.56 -1.50 13.19
N SER A 182 28.54 -0.87 13.82
CA SER A 182 29.64 -1.58 14.50
C SER A 182 30.26 -0.67 15.56
N VAL A 183 30.73 -1.24 16.68
CA VAL A 183 31.57 -0.48 17.61
C VAL A 183 32.93 -0.24 16.95
N ASP A 184 33.23 1.00 16.58
CA ASP A 184 34.43 1.37 15.83
C ASP A 184 35.00 2.70 16.35
N PRO A 185 36.06 2.66 17.20
CA PRO A 185 36.64 3.86 17.79
C PRO A 185 37.17 4.89 16.78
N GLN A 186 37.61 4.43 15.59
CA GLN A 186 38.09 5.35 14.55
C GLN A 186 36.91 6.11 13.95
N LYS A 187 35.82 5.42 13.60
CA LYS A 187 34.62 6.07 13.07
C LYS A 187 33.93 6.98 14.08
N ILE A 188 33.96 6.67 15.38
CA ILE A 188 33.48 7.59 16.43
C ILE A 188 34.24 8.92 16.34
N ALA A 189 35.57 8.87 16.27
CA ALA A 189 36.41 10.07 16.22
C ALA A 189 36.23 10.87 14.91
N GLU A 190 35.93 10.20 13.79
CA GLU A 190 35.80 10.83 12.47
C GLU A 190 34.39 11.38 12.17
N SER A 191 33.33 10.75 12.69
CA SER A 191 31.95 11.04 12.28
C SER A 191 31.06 11.64 13.36
N ASP A 192 31.46 11.59 14.64
CA ASP A 192 30.63 11.97 15.79
C ASP A 192 29.24 11.31 15.79
N LEU A 193 29.11 10.17 15.10
CA LEU A 193 27.88 9.40 15.02
C LEU A 193 27.84 8.38 16.16
N HIS A 194 26.85 8.54 17.04
CA HIS A 194 26.61 7.61 18.16
C HIS A 194 26.40 6.15 17.75
N ILE A 195 26.05 5.90 16.48
CA ILE A 195 25.85 4.56 15.91
C ILE A 195 27.10 3.67 15.94
N TYR A 196 28.29 4.27 16.08
CA TYR A 196 29.54 3.54 16.21
C TYR A 196 30.03 3.38 17.66
N SER A 197 29.26 3.89 18.63
CA SER A 197 29.55 3.82 20.07
C SER A 197 28.88 2.59 20.71
N PRO A 198 29.46 2.01 21.80
CA PRO A 198 28.77 1.03 22.64
C PRO A 198 27.65 1.63 23.51
N ASP A 199 27.45 2.95 23.47
CA ASP A 199 26.43 3.62 24.29
C ASP A 199 25.01 3.19 23.95
N LYS A 200 24.13 3.28 24.96
CA LYS A 200 22.69 3.05 24.79
C LYS A 200 22.11 4.07 23.81
N HIS A 201 21.42 3.57 22.81
CA HIS A 201 20.69 4.40 21.87
C HIS A 201 19.27 4.67 22.41
N PRO A 202 18.80 5.93 22.46
CA PRO A 202 17.42 6.22 22.84
C PRO A 202 16.46 5.66 21.79
N VAL A 203 15.19 5.47 22.15
CA VAL A 203 14.15 5.15 21.17
C VAL A 203 14.03 6.30 20.17
N HIS A 204 14.12 5.99 18.88
CA HIS A 204 14.09 6.97 17.81
C HIS A 204 13.50 6.40 16.52
N MET A 205 13.22 7.29 15.57
CA MET A 205 12.95 6.95 14.18
C MET A 205 14.15 7.37 13.33
N ASP A 206 14.64 6.44 12.52
CA ASP A 206 15.71 6.71 11.57
C ASP A 206 15.27 7.69 10.49
N THR A 207 16.21 8.47 9.96
CA THR A 207 16.04 9.26 8.74
C THR A 207 14.98 10.36 8.79
N SER A 208 14.50 10.75 9.97
CA SER A 208 13.51 11.83 10.17
C SER A 208 13.94 13.19 9.63
N TYR A 209 15.25 13.38 9.40
CA TYR A 209 15.84 14.58 8.80
C TYR A 209 15.73 14.63 7.26
N TYR A 210 15.29 13.56 6.57
CA TYR A 210 14.96 13.60 5.15
C TYR A 210 13.50 14.04 4.95
N SER A 211 13.22 14.79 3.87
CA SER A 211 11.85 15.19 3.51
C SER A 211 10.92 14.00 3.22
N ALA A 212 11.50 12.86 2.84
CA ALA A 212 10.83 11.58 2.72
C ALA A 212 11.66 10.54 3.50
N PRO A 213 11.37 10.31 4.79
CA PRO A 213 12.09 9.31 5.57
C PRO A 213 11.85 7.90 5.00
N ALA A 214 12.76 6.98 5.30
CA ALA A 214 12.58 5.58 4.97
C ALA A 214 11.30 5.06 5.64
N ARG A 215 10.38 4.50 4.83
CA ARG A 215 9.10 3.99 5.33
C ARG A 215 9.21 2.59 5.93
N LEU A 216 10.27 1.87 5.58
CA LEU A 216 10.60 0.56 6.08
C LEU A 216 12.11 0.45 6.22
N THR A 217 12.57 -0.03 7.38
CA THR A 217 13.98 -0.27 7.67
C THR A 217 14.16 -1.74 8.03
N GLY A 218 15.16 -2.39 7.42
CA GLY A 218 15.58 -3.73 7.80
C GLY A 218 16.90 -3.67 8.57
N LEU A 219 16.98 -4.39 9.68
CA LEU A 219 18.20 -4.55 10.47
C LEU A 219 18.55 -6.04 10.53
N LEU A 220 19.82 -6.36 10.29
CA LEU A 220 20.36 -7.72 10.36
C LEU A 220 21.59 -7.71 11.24
N ALA A 221 21.58 -8.54 12.28
CA ALA A 221 22.79 -8.84 13.04
C ALA A 221 23.69 -9.75 12.19
N THR A 222 24.89 -9.27 11.86
CA THR A 222 25.90 -10.01 11.07
C THR A 222 27.00 -10.62 11.95
N GLU A 223 27.34 -9.94 13.04
CA GLU A 223 28.30 -10.38 14.04
C GLU A 223 27.78 -10.05 15.44
N TYR A 224 27.98 -10.95 16.39
CA TYR A 224 27.62 -10.74 17.78
C TYR A 224 28.71 -11.31 18.70
N ASN A 225 29.46 -10.41 19.34
CA ASN A 225 30.57 -10.75 20.22
C ASN A 225 30.51 -9.95 21.54
N ALA A 226 29.30 -9.79 22.08
CA ALA A 226 29.04 -9.13 23.35
C ALA A 226 28.54 -10.14 24.41
N PRO A 227 28.74 -9.87 25.71
CA PRO A 227 28.06 -10.62 26.76
C PRO A 227 26.54 -10.54 26.55
N VAL A 228 25.86 -11.70 26.51
CA VAL A 228 24.42 -11.83 26.22
C VAL A 228 23.54 -10.93 27.10
N GLU A 229 24.03 -10.57 28.28
CA GLU A 229 23.27 -9.88 29.33
C GLU A 229 23.09 -8.37 29.06
N ASP A 230 23.89 -7.76 28.17
CA ASP A 230 23.99 -6.28 28.08
C ASP A 230 23.44 -5.65 26.79
N THR A 231 22.98 -6.43 25.81
CA THR A 231 22.54 -5.89 24.52
C THR A 231 21.16 -6.41 24.13
N VAL A 232 20.14 -5.55 24.27
CA VAL A 232 18.75 -5.85 23.92
C VAL A 232 18.25 -4.80 22.95
N ASN A 233 17.59 -5.22 21.88
CA ASN A 233 16.84 -4.32 21.01
C ASN A 233 15.47 -4.03 21.62
N TYR A 234 15.14 -2.75 21.75
CA TYR A 234 13.83 -2.30 22.20
C TYR A 234 13.05 -1.76 21.01
N TYR A 235 11.77 -2.10 20.95
CA TYR A 235 10.83 -1.60 19.96
C TYR A 235 9.64 -1.00 20.70
N VAL A 236 9.11 0.11 20.19
CA VAL A 236 7.98 0.82 20.79
C VAL A 236 6.95 1.09 19.70
N ASP A 237 5.69 0.78 19.98
CA ASP A 237 4.57 1.23 19.17
C ASP A 237 4.24 2.69 19.50
N SER A 238 4.78 3.61 18.70
CA SER A 238 4.58 5.04 18.92
C SER A 238 3.12 5.49 18.73
N LEU A 239 2.31 4.75 17.97
CA LEU A 239 0.89 5.07 17.84
C LEU A 239 0.15 4.78 19.14
N LYS A 240 0.52 3.69 19.82
CA LYS A 240 -0.04 3.38 21.14
C LYS A 240 0.31 4.45 22.16
N GLU A 241 1.56 4.90 22.20
CA GLU A 241 2.02 5.93 23.14
C GLU A 241 1.34 7.28 22.93
N VAL A 242 1.03 7.66 21.68
CA VAL A 242 0.39 8.95 21.35
C VAL A 242 -1.14 8.91 21.48
N CYS A 243 -1.76 7.73 21.33
CA CYS A 243 -3.21 7.56 21.45
C CYS A 243 -3.70 7.34 22.89
N MET A 244 -2.80 7.20 23.87
CA MET A 244 -3.10 7.19 25.30
C MET A 244 -3.09 8.62 25.87
#